data_AF-A0A6C7E593-F1
#
_entry.id   AF-A0A6C7E593-F1
#
_cell.length_a   1.000
_cell.length_b   1.000
_cell.length_c   1.000
_cell.angle_alpha   90.00
_cell.angle_beta   90.00
_cell.angle_gamma   90.00
#
_symmetry.space_group_name_H-M   'P 1'
#
loop_
_entity.id
_entity.type
_entity.pdbx_description
1 polymer ?
#
loop_
_entity_poly.entity_id
_entity_poly.type
_entity_poly.pdbx_seq_one_letter_code
_entity_poly.pdbx_strand_id
1 'polypeptide(L)'
;MAVNQMKNRMQALGLLDRAFKATTDDELMTAVDALDDDHREGLESFVDEMTADGIRAGVKAGRIDGGMEAIAAITTDACLADCIEQLGDHADNPSTDQLKEVLPGLIERHSVGIVRIMLAGTVAGEAPAAAIIRDLLKNDDAVALPKAEVTEIAPLIDTAKRSDDEQAELRAKRKAAKKAKQEEARLRKAQAAASRRK
;
A
#
# COMPACT_ATOMS: atom_id res chain seq x y z
N MET A 1 -5.57 -14.99 -10.03
CA MET A 1 -6.44 -14.03 -9.31
C MET A 1 -5.74 -13.37 -8.13
N ALA A 2 -5.12 -14.12 -7.21
CA ALA A 2 -4.40 -13.57 -6.05
C ALA A 2 -3.29 -12.52 -6.38
N VAL A 3 -2.52 -12.73 -7.45
CA VAL A 3 -1.47 -11.77 -7.87
C VAL A 3 -2.05 -10.43 -8.32
N ASN A 4 -3.24 -10.44 -8.95
CA ASN A 4 -3.88 -9.22 -9.44
C ASN A 4 -4.48 -8.40 -8.28
N GLN A 5 -5.03 -9.09 -7.26
CA GLN A 5 -5.48 -8.46 -6.01
C GLN A 5 -4.32 -7.82 -5.26
N MET A 6 -3.20 -8.52 -5.09
CA MET A 6 -2.01 -7.95 -4.43
C MET A 6 -1.50 -6.70 -5.15
N LYS A 7 -1.46 -6.73 -6.50
CA LYS A 7 -1.06 -5.57 -7.30
C LYS A 7 -1.99 -4.38 -7.09
N ASN A 8 -3.30 -4.60 -7.13
CA ASN A 8 -4.29 -3.54 -6.93
C ASN A 8 -4.19 -2.94 -5.52
N ARG A 9 -4.02 -3.78 -4.50
CA ARG A 9 -3.80 -3.34 -3.13
C ARG A 9 -2.55 -2.48 -3.01
N MET A 10 -1.41 -2.92 -3.53
CA MET A 10 -0.18 -2.12 -3.50
C MET A 10 -0.32 -0.76 -4.20
N GLN A 11 -1.08 -0.70 -5.31
CA GLN A 11 -1.35 0.57 -5.99
C GLN A 11 -2.24 1.51 -5.15
N ALA A 12 -3.25 0.95 -4.46
CA ALA A 12 -4.11 1.73 -3.57
C ALA A 12 -3.35 2.24 -2.35
N LEU A 13 -2.52 1.40 -1.73
CA LEU A 13 -1.64 1.79 -0.62
C LEU A 13 -0.62 2.85 -1.05
N GLY A 14 -0.06 2.74 -2.26
CA GLY A 14 0.81 3.77 -2.81
C GLY A 14 0.11 5.11 -3.05
N LEU A 15 -1.21 5.10 -3.30
CA LEU A 15 -2.01 6.31 -3.42
C LEU A 15 -2.25 6.95 -2.05
N LEU A 16 -2.59 6.15 -1.04
CA LEU A 16 -2.78 6.60 0.34
C LEU A 16 -1.50 7.19 0.93
N ASP A 17 -0.37 6.53 0.73
CA ASP A 17 0.95 7.05 1.14
C ASP A 17 1.25 8.42 0.52
N ARG A 18 0.88 8.62 -0.75
CA ARG A 18 1.02 9.90 -1.43
C ARG A 18 0.09 10.97 -0.90
N ALA A 19 -1.14 10.60 -0.51
CA ALA A 19 -2.07 11.53 0.13
C ALA A 19 -1.49 12.04 1.45
N PHE A 20 -1.02 11.14 2.33
CA PHE A 20 -0.33 11.55 3.56
C PHE A 20 0.85 12.48 3.30
N LYS A 21 1.71 12.18 2.32
CA LYS A 21 2.85 13.04 1.96
C LYS A 21 2.45 14.41 1.43
N ALA A 22 1.29 14.53 0.80
CA ALA A 22 0.81 15.78 0.23
C ALA A 22 0.06 16.65 1.25
N THR A 23 -0.46 16.07 2.33
CA THR A 23 -1.09 16.77 3.45
C THR A 23 -0.02 17.50 4.26
N THR A 24 -0.30 18.74 4.65
CA THR A 24 0.60 19.53 5.52
C THR A 24 0.48 19.09 6.98
N ASP A 25 1.48 19.44 7.80
CA ASP A 25 1.46 19.08 9.22
C ASP A 25 0.33 19.80 9.97
N ASP A 26 0.05 21.07 9.62
CA ASP A 26 -1.05 21.84 10.21
C ASP A 26 -2.42 21.24 9.89
N GLU A 27 -2.65 20.83 8.64
CA GLU A 27 -3.89 20.13 8.24
C GLU A 27 -4.05 18.80 9.01
N LEU A 28 -2.96 18.03 9.12
CA LEU A 28 -2.97 16.76 9.82
C LEU A 28 -3.25 16.93 11.32
N MET A 29 -2.59 17.90 11.96
CA MET A 29 -2.79 18.16 13.38
C MET A 29 -4.16 18.75 13.68
N THR A 30 -4.72 19.57 12.79
CA THR A 30 -6.09 20.07 12.94
C THR A 30 -7.09 18.92 12.99
N ALA A 31 -6.93 17.90 12.14
CA ALA A 31 -7.80 16.72 12.17
C ALA A 31 -7.61 15.90 13.46
N VAL A 32 -6.37 15.72 13.91
CA VAL A 32 -6.03 15.00 15.15
C VAL A 32 -6.59 15.71 16.38
N ASP A 33 -6.53 17.03 16.41
CA ASP A 33 -7.07 17.85 17.51
C ASP A 33 -8.59 17.85 17.57
N ALA A 34 -9.26 17.55 16.45
CA ALA A 34 -10.70 17.40 16.38
C ALA A 34 -11.20 15.99 16.76
N LEU A 35 -10.30 15.02 16.94
CA LEU A 35 -10.67 13.66 17.38
C LEU A 35 -11.25 13.67 18.79
N ASP A 36 -12.27 12.84 19.01
CA ASP A 36 -12.71 12.51 20.36
C ASP A 36 -11.69 11.61 21.08
N ASP A 37 -11.91 11.41 22.38
CA ASP A 37 -11.00 10.66 23.25
C ASP A 37 -10.79 9.21 22.77
N ASP A 38 -11.85 8.55 22.27
CA ASP A 38 -11.80 7.15 21.80
C ASP A 38 -10.94 7.03 20.53
N HIS A 39 -11.13 7.94 19.56
CA HIS A 39 -10.34 7.98 18.34
C HIS A 39 -8.88 8.36 18.62
N ARG A 40 -8.66 9.28 19.57
CA ARG A 40 -7.30 9.65 20.00
C ARG A 40 -6.58 8.48 20.64
N GLU A 41 -7.21 7.77 21.58
CA GLU A 41 -6.65 6.55 22.19
C GLU A 41 -6.38 5.47 21.11
N GLY A 42 -7.30 5.30 20.17
CA GLY A 42 -7.12 4.41 19.03
C GLY A 42 -5.88 4.76 18.20
N LEU A 43 -5.66 6.04 17.91
CA LEU A 43 -4.51 6.52 17.14
C LEU A 43 -3.18 6.32 17.90
N GLU A 44 -3.16 6.53 19.22
CA GLU A 44 -1.98 6.29 20.08
C GLU A 44 -1.46 4.85 20.00
N SER A 45 -2.31 3.88 19.65
CA SER A 45 -1.87 2.49 19.45
C SER A 45 -1.00 2.28 18.19
N PHE A 46 -0.98 3.24 17.26
CA PHE A 46 -0.26 3.17 15.99
C PHE A 46 0.89 4.18 15.86
N VAL A 47 1.01 5.13 16.78
CA VAL A 47 2.00 6.22 16.72
C VAL A 47 2.76 6.33 18.03
N ASP A 48 4.07 6.56 17.96
CA ASP A 48 4.89 6.74 19.17
C ASP A 48 4.60 8.09 19.86
N GLU A 49 4.27 9.12 19.07
CA GLU A 49 3.94 10.47 19.55
C GLU A 49 2.78 11.04 18.74
N MET A 50 1.88 11.77 19.39
CA MET A 50 0.73 12.43 18.76
C MET A 50 1.15 13.75 18.09
N THR A 51 2.07 13.64 17.15
CA THR A 51 2.63 14.73 16.35
C THR A 51 2.55 14.36 14.87
N ALA A 52 2.64 15.33 13.97
CA ALA A 52 2.63 15.06 12.53
C ALA A 52 3.75 14.08 12.13
N ASP A 53 4.95 14.23 12.68
CA ASP A 53 6.07 13.32 12.46
C ASP A 53 5.80 11.92 13.00
N GLY A 54 5.21 11.80 14.20
CA GLY A 54 4.83 10.52 14.79
C GLY A 54 3.79 9.79 13.95
N ILE A 55 2.79 10.51 13.45
CA ILE A 55 1.77 9.96 12.53
C ILE A 55 2.39 9.50 11.21
N ARG A 56 3.27 10.31 10.62
CA ARG A 56 4.00 9.94 9.38
C ARG A 56 4.89 8.72 9.60
N ALA A 57 5.52 8.61 10.76
CA ALA A 57 6.31 7.44 11.14
C ALA A 57 5.43 6.19 11.27
N GLY A 58 4.28 6.31 11.94
CA GLY A 58 3.26 5.24 12.04
C GLY A 58 2.76 4.79 10.66
N VAL A 59 2.41 5.73 9.78
CA VAL A 59 2.01 5.45 8.38
C VAL A 59 3.10 4.70 7.62
N LYS A 60 4.36 5.11 7.78
CA LYS A 60 5.50 4.46 7.11
C LYS A 60 5.73 3.04 7.62
N ALA A 61 5.58 2.81 8.93
CA ALA A 61 5.71 1.49 9.54
C ALA A 61 4.54 0.58 9.17
N GLY A 62 3.32 1.12 9.15
CA GLY A 62 2.06 0.40 8.96
C GLY A 62 1.73 0.01 7.52
N ARG A 63 2.65 0.15 6.56
CA ARG A 63 2.37 -0.10 5.12
C ARG A 63 2.10 -1.56 4.78
N ILE A 64 2.50 -2.51 5.64
CA ILE A 64 2.45 -3.95 5.36
C ILE A 64 1.40 -4.65 6.22
N ASP A 65 1.16 -4.17 7.45
CA ASP A 65 0.32 -4.82 8.45
C ASP A 65 -1.09 -4.20 8.57
N GLY A 66 -1.37 -3.13 7.83
CA GLY A 66 -2.66 -2.44 7.85
C GLY A 66 -2.70 -1.20 8.74
N GLY A 67 -1.61 -0.88 9.44
CA GLY A 67 -1.54 0.31 10.31
C GLY A 67 -1.74 1.61 9.54
N MET A 68 -1.30 1.71 8.29
CA MET A 68 -1.53 2.90 7.47
C MET A 68 -3.02 3.10 7.17
N GLU A 69 -3.74 2.03 6.83
CA GLU A 69 -5.18 2.07 6.62
C GLU A 69 -5.93 2.44 7.91
N ALA A 70 -5.50 1.91 9.07
CA ALA A 70 -6.10 2.21 10.37
C ALA A 70 -5.90 3.68 10.76
N ILE A 71 -4.67 4.21 10.64
CA ILE A 71 -4.38 5.63 10.87
C ILE A 71 -5.23 6.51 9.94
N ALA A 72 -5.35 6.16 8.66
CA ALA A 72 -6.18 6.90 7.71
C ALA A 72 -7.65 6.90 8.11
N ALA A 73 -8.19 5.74 8.51
CA ALA A 73 -9.58 5.64 8.96
C ALA A 73 -9.84 6.55 10.15
N ILE A 74 -8.98 6.50 11.17
CA ILE A 74 -9.14 7.31 12.39
C ILE A 74 -9.01 8.81 12.09
N THR A 75 -7.94 9.21 11.41
CA THR A 75 -7.66 10.64 11.12
C THR A 75 -8.64 11.28 10.14
N THR A 76 -9.47 10.48 9.46
CA THR A 76 -10.45 10.97 8.49
C THR A 76 -11.89 10.63 8.83
N ASP A 77 -12.16 10.06 10.01
CA ASP A 77 -13.48 9.56 10.39
C ASP A 77 -14.55 10.66 10.27
N ALA A 78 -14.32 11.83 10.87
CA ALA A 78 -15.23 12.97 10.79
C ALA A 78 -15.45 13.47 9.34
N CYS A 79 -14.41 13.46 8.50
CA CYS A 79 -14.53 13.84 7.09
C CYS A 79 -15.32 12.82 6.28
N LEU A 80 -15.16 11.52 6.58
CA LEU A 80 -15.90 10.45 5.93
C LEU A 80 -17.37 10.47 6.35
N ALA A 81 -17.65 10.67 7.64
CA ALA A 81 -19.02 10.80 8.16
C ALA A 81 -19.77 11.96 7.48
N ASP A 82 -19.15 13.13 7.38
CA ASP A 82 -19.71 14.31 6.67
C ASP A 82 -19.93 14.01 5.17
N CYS A 83 -18.99 13.31 4.52
CA CYS A 83 -19.14 12.90 3.12
C CYS A 83 -20.35 11.96 2.94
N ILE A 84 -20.50 10.96 3.82
CA ILE A 84 -21.62 10.02 3.80
C ILE A 84 -22.95 10.75 4.02
N GLU A 85 -23.00 11.66 5.00
CA GLU A 85 -24.19 12.45 5.29
C GLU A 85 -24.62 13.29 4.08
N GLN A 86 -23.69 13.98 3.44
CA GLN A 86 -23.99 14.80 2.26
C GLN A 86 -24.36 13.99 1.02
N LEU A 87 -23.79 12.80 0.84
CA LEU A 87 -24.14 11.92 -0.27
C LEU A 87 -25.50 11.22 -0.05
N GLY A 88 -25.93 11.06 1.20
CA GLY A 88 -27.20 10.42 1.57
C GLY A 88 -27.32 9.01 0.98
N ASP A 89 -28.43 8.74 0.29
CA ASP A 89 -28.72 7.44 -0.34
C ASP A 89 -27.68 7.01 -1.40
N HIS A 90 -26.81 7.93 -1.84
CA HIS A 90 -25.77 7.66 -2.81
C HIS A 90 -24.42 7.28 -2.18
N ALA A 91 -24.27 7.34 -0.86
CA ALA A 91 -22.97 7.18 -0.18
C ALA A 91 -22.25 5.86 -0.52
N ASP A 92 -22.97 4.75 -0.69
CA ASP A 92 -22.37 3.45 -1.02
C ASP A 92 -21.80 3.36 -2.45
N ASN A 93 -22.38 4.12 -3.38
CA ASN A 93 -22.00 4.09 -4.80
C ASN A 93 -22.30 5.42 -5.49
N PRO A 94 -21.60 6.51 -5.11
CA PRO A 94 -21.82 7.82 -5.69
C PRO A 94 -21.27 7.87 -7.11
N SER A 95 -21.90 8.71 -7.93
CA SER A 95 -21.36 9.11 -9.23
C SER A 95 -20.26 10.16 -9.08
N THR A 96 -19.48 10.38 -10.15
CA THR A 96 -18.47 11.44 -10.19
C THR A 96 -19.06 12.83 -9.91
N ASP A 97 -20.23 13.13 -10.48
CA ASP A 97 -20.86 14.45 -10.34
C ASP A 97 -21.33 14.67 -8.89
N GLN A 98 -21.89 13.65 -8.26
CA GLN A 98 -22.29 13.71 -6.85
C GLN A 98 -21.09 13.93 -5.91
N LEU A 99 -19.97 13.24 -6.16
CA LEU A 99 -18.73 13.50 -5.42
C LEU A 99 -18.26 14.94 -5.64
N LYS A 100 -18.23 15.42 -6.89
CA LYS A 100 -17.80 16.79 -7.20
C LYS A 100 -18.69 17.87 -6.59
N GLU A 101 -19.97 17.58 -6.37
CA GLU A 101 -20.88 18.49 -5.69
C GLU A 101 -20.55 18.65 -4.19
N VAL A 102 -20.24 17.54 -3.50
CA VAL A 102 -19.98 17.56 -2.04
C VAL A 102 -18.54 17.94 -1.68
N LEU A 103 -17.57 17.65 -2.56
CA LEU A 103 -16.14 17.83 -2.27
C LEU A 103 -15.74 19.26 -1.89
N PRO A 104 -16.23 20.34 -2.54
CA PRO A 104 -15.88 21.71 -2.14
C PRO A 104 -16.23 22.01 -0.68
N GLY A 105 -17.43 21.61 -0.22
CA GLY A 105 -17.84 21.81 1.16
C GLY A 105 -17.00 21.00 2.14
N LEU A 106 -16.60 19.78 1.76
CA LEU A 106 -15.69 18.96 2.58
C LEU A 106 -14.30 19.59 2.68
N ILE A 107 -13.76 20.14 1.58
CA ILE A 107 -12.45 20.81 1.58
C ILE A 107 -12.47 22.02 2.50
N GLU A 108 -13.54 22.81 2.47
CA GLU A 108 -13.68 23.98 3.35
C GLU A 108 -13.70 23.61 4.84
N ARG A 109 -14.34 22.49 5.20
CA ARG A 109 -14.50 22.07 6.61
C ARG A 109 -13.35 21.23 7.15
N HIS A 110 -12.76 20.38 6.31
CA HIS A 110 -11.77 19.37 6.74
C HIS A 110 -10.38 19.60 6.17
N SER A 111 -10.18 20.58 5.29
CA SER A 111 -8.98 20.80 4.47
C SER A 111 -8.79 19.79 3.33
N VAL A 112 -8.05 20.21 2.30
CA VAL A 112 -7.82 19.40 1.09
C VAL A 112 -6.95 18.18 1.39
N GLY A 113 -5.99 18.29 2.32
CA GLY A 113 -5.14 17.17 2.72
C GLY A 113 -5.93 16.01 3.32
N ILE A 114 -6.85 16.29 4.24
CA ILE A 114 -7.70 15.28 4.89
C ILE A 114 -8.68 14.67 3.90
N VAL A 115 -9.31 15.48 3.04
CA VAL A 115 -10.19 14.97 1.98
C VAL A 115 -9.44 14.02 1.04
N ARG A 116 -8.19 14.34 0.67
CA ARG A 116 -7.35 13.44 -0.14
C ARG A 116 -7.03 12.13 0.56
N ILE A 117 -6.73 12.16 1.86
CA ILE A 117 -6.48 10.95 2.67
C ILE A 117 -7.76 10.11 2.74
N MET A 118 -8.92 10.72 3.01
CA MET A 118 -10.21 10.04 3.08
C MET A 118 -10.55 9.31 1.77
N LEU A 119 -10.41 10.02 0.64
CA LEU A 119 -10.62 9.46 -0.69
C LEU A 119 -9.63 8.32 -0.99
N ALA A 120 -8.35 8.50 -0.69
CA ALA A 120 -7.34 7.46 -0.93
C ALA A 120 -7.53 6.25 0.01
N GLY A 121 -7.97 6.46 1.24
CA GLY A 121 -8.33 5.43 2.21
C GLY A 121 -9.52 4.60 1.74
N THR A 122 -10.54 5.26 1.20
CA THR A 122 -11.70 4.60 0.56
C THR A 122 -11.27 3.71 -0.63
N VAL A 123 -10.27 4.14 -1.40
CA VAL A 123 -9.67 3.31 -2.47
C VAL A 123 -8.91 2.11 -1.89
N ALA A 124 -8.16 2.30 -0.80
CA ALA A 124 -7.41 1.24 -0.11
C ALA A 124 -8.33 0.19 0.54
N GLY A 125 -9.50 0.61 1.04
CA GLY A 125 -10.57 -0.24 1.54
C GLY A 125 -11.38 -0.95 0.45
N GLU A 126 -11.01 -0.79 -0.83
CA GLU A 126 -11.68 -1.42 -1.98
C GLU A 126 -13.18 -1.10 -2.12
N ALA A 127 -13.60 0.10 -1.69
CA ALA A 127 -14.99 0.52 -1.79
C ALA A 127 -15.50 0.51 -3.26
N PRO A 128 -16.81 0.35 -3.51
CA PRO A 128 -17.38 0.33 -4.86
C PRO A 128 -16.99 1.55 -5.72
N ALA A 129 -16.89 2.72 -5.09
CA ALA A 129 -16.50 3.97 -5.73
C ALA A 129 -15.00 4.11 -6.07
N ALA A 130 -14.15 3.13 -5.72
CA ALA A 130 -12.69 3.25 -5.82
C ALA A 130 -12.19 3.59 -7.24
N ALA A 131 -12.89 3.16 -8.29
CA ALA A 131 -12.53 3.51 -9.67
C ALA A 131 -12.70 5.01 -9.96
N ILE A 132 -13.83 5.59 -9.56
CA ILE A 132 -14.15 7.01 -9.73
C ILE A 132 -13.22 7.85 -8.85
N ILE A 133 -13.03 7.46 -7.59
CA ILE A 133 -12.17 8.19 -6.66
C ILE A 133 -10.71 8.21 -7.14
N ARG A 134 -10.20 7.10 -7.70
CA ARG A 134 -8.86 7.06 -8.30
C ARG A 134 -8.71 8.02 -9.49
N ASP A 135 -9.78 8.26 -10.24
CA ASP A 135 -9.77 9.20 -11.35
C ASP A 135 -9.74 10.65 -10.83
N LEU A 136 -10.58 10.95 -9.84
CA LEU A 136 -10.58 12.27 -9.16
C LEU A 136 -9.21 12.61 -8.58
N LEU A 137 -8.59 11.69 -7.82
CA LEU A 137 -7.26 11.89 -7.24
C LEU A 137 -6.13 12.02 -8.27
N LYS A 138 -6.40 11.79 -9.56
CA LYS A 138 -5.45 12.00 -10.66
C LYS A 138 -5.73 13.27 -11.46
N ASN A 139 -7.00 13.58 -11.69
CA ASN A 139 -7.42 14.47 -12.77
C ASN A 139 -8.28 15.64 -12.29
N ASP A 140 -8.83 15.60 -11.08
CA ASP A 140 -9.72 16.66 -10.58
C ASP A 140 -8.93 17.87 -10.07
N ASP A 141 -9.34 19.07 -10.47
CA ASP A 141 -8.61 20.30 -10.16
C ASP A 141 -8.54 20.60 -8.65
N ALA A 142 -9.52 20.16 -7.87
CA ALA A 142 -9.57 20.42 -6.43
C ALA A 142 -8.79 19.36 -5.64
N VAL A 143 -8.96 18.08 -5.97
CA VAL A 143 -8.44 16.98 -5.13
C VAL A 143 -7.30 16.18 -5.75
N ALA A 144 -6.89 16.43 -7.00
CA ALA A 144 -5.79 15.69 -7.61
C ALA A 144 -4.52 15.75 -6.74
N LEU A 145 -3.87 14.60 -6.58
CA LEU A 145 -2.63 14.53 -5.83
C LEU A 145 -1.50 15.20 -6.63
N PRO A 146 -0.67 16.04 -5.97
CA PRO A 146 0.52 16.60 -6.58
C PRO A 146 1.37 15.49 -7.21
N LYS A 147 1.99 15.77 -8.36
CA LYS A 147 2.86 14.79 -9.04
C LYS A 147 3.91 14.29 -8.04
N ALA A 148 4.05 12.97 -7.94
CA ALA A 148 5.06 12.39 -7.08
C ALA A 148 6.43 12.93 -7.50
N GLU A 149 7.17 13.50 -6.55
CA GLU A 149 8.57 13.80 -6.79
C GLU A 149 9.28 12.51 -7.18
N VAL A 150 10.10 12.59 -8.24
CA VAL A 150 10.94 11.47 -8.64
C VAL A 150 11.97 11.31 -7.54
N THR A 151 11.70 10.42 -6.59
CA THR A 151 12.70 10.04 -5.60
C THR A 151 13.83 9.39 -6.38
N GLU A 152 15.00 10.02 -6.40
CA GLU A 152 16.21 9.38 -6.88
C GLU A 152 16.39 8.11 -6.03
N ILE A 153 16.13 6.96 -6.64
CA ILE A 153 16.38 5.69 -6.01
C ILE A 153 17.89 5.66 -5.79
N ALA A 154 18.32 5.84 -4.55
CA ALA A 154 19.71 5.65 -4.17
C ALA A 154 20.16 4.31 -4.80
N PRO A 155 21.33 4.27 -5.47
CA PRO A 155 21.76 3.09 -6.19
C PRO A 155 21.60 1.89 -5.28
N LEU A 156 20.82 0.91 -5.73
CA LEU A 156 20.55 -0.33 -5.02
C LEU A 156 21.90 -0.86 -4.54
N ILE A 157 22.15 -0.79 -3.24
CA ILE A 157 23.34 -1.40 -2.66
C ILE A 157 23.21 -2.88 -2.97
N ASP A 158 24.16 -3.41 -3.73
CA ASP A 158 24.17 -4.82 -4.07
C ASP A 158 24.31 -5.62 -2.75
N THR A 159 23.20 -6.23 -2.33
CA THR A 159 23.13 -7.07 -1.13
C THR A 159 23.50 -8.52 -1.45
N ALA A 160 24.00 -8.79 -2.67
CA ALA A 160 24.51 -10.10 -3.01
C ALA A 160 25.60 -10.52 -2.02
N LYS A 161 25.29 -11.57 -1.25
CA LYS A 161 26.23 -12.17 -0.28
C LYS A 161 27.43 -12.87 -0.94
N ARG A 162 27.46 -12.93 -2.28
CA ARG A 162 28.41 -13.69 -3.09
C ARG A 162 28.60 -13.01 -4.42
N SER A 163 29.83 -12.96 -4.90
CA SER A 163 30.14 -12.44 -6.24
C SER A 163 29.55 -13.33 -7.34
N ASP A 164 29.48 -12.79 -8.55
CA ASP A 164 29.04 -13.54 -9.74
C ASP A 164 29.90 -14.77 -10.00
N ASP A 165 31.21 -14.68 -9.72
CA ASP A 165 32.15 -15.79 -9.85
C ASP A 165 31.83 -16.92 -8.87
N GLU A 166 31.54 -16.60 -7.61
CA GLU A 166 31.13 -17.59 -6.60
C GLU A 166 29.79 -18.26 -6.96
N GLN A 167 28.85 -17.51 -7.54
CA GLN A 167 27.60 -18.08 -8.05
C GLN A 167 27.82 -19.00 -9.25
N ALA A 168 28.70 -18.63 -10.18
CA ALA A 168 29.06 -19.43 -11.33
C ALA A 168 29.70 -20.75 -10.91
N GLU A 169 30.62 -20.72 -9.94
CA GLU A 169 31.21 -21.93 -9.36
C GLU A 169 30.17 -22.82 -8.68
N LEU A 170 29.24 -22.24 -7.92
CA LEU A 170 28.21 -23.01 -7.23
C LEU A 170 27.26 -23.68 -8.24
N ARG A 171 26.91 -22.99 -9.33
CA ARG A 171 26.12 -23.56 -10.44
C ARG A 171 26.88 -24.69 -11.14
N ALA A 172 28.19 -24.54 -11.37
CA ALA A 172 29.04 -25.57 -11.94
C ALA A 172 29.12 -26.82 -11.04
N LYS A 173 29.35 -26.63 -9.73
CA LYS A 173 29.37 -27.71 -8.73
C LYS A 173 28.04 -28.46 -8.68
N ARG A 174 26.90 -27.75 -8.71
CA ARG A 174 25.56 -28.36 -8.76
C ARG A 174 25.32 -29.15 -10.05
N LYS A 175 25.77 -28.65 -11.20
CA LYS A 175 25.64 -29.33 -12.49
C LYS A 175 26.47 -30.61 -12.53
N ALA A 176 27.70 -30.58 -12.02
CA ALA A 176 28.57 -31.74 -11.91
C ALA A 176 27.97 -32.82 -10.97
N ALA A 177 27.51 -32.42 -9.79
CA ALA A 177 26.86 -33.34 -8.84
C ALA A 177 25.59 -33.98 -9.42
N LYS A 178 24.78 -33.21 -10.16
CA LYS A 178 23.58 -33.72 -10.83
C LYS A 178 23.93 -34.75 -11.91
N LYS A 179 24.99 -34.51 -12.68
CA LYS A 179 25.46 -35.43 -13.74
C LYS A 179 26.00 -36.74 -13.15
N ALA A 180 26.81 -36.66 -12.08
CA ALA A 180 27.31 -37.84 -11.37
C ALA A 180 26.17 -38.70 -10.80
N LYS A 181 25.17 -38.07 -10.17
CA LYS A 181 24.01 -38.76 -9.61
C LYS A 181 23.14 -39.42 -10.69
N GLN A 182 23.01 -38.79 -11.86
CA GLN A 182 22.29 -39.37 -13.01
C GLN A 182 23.01 -40.57 -13.60
N GLU A 183 24.34 -40.53 -13.68
CA GLU A 183 25.16 -41.62 -14.19
C GLU A 183 25.16 -42.83 -13.24
N GLU A 184 25.28 -42.58 -11.94
CA GLU A 184 25.16 -43.61 -10.92
C GLU A 184 23.77 -44.28 -10.94
N ALA A 185 22.71 -43.48 -11.07
CA ALA A 185 21.34 -44.01 -11.19
C ALA A 185 21.15 -44.84 -12.48
N ARG A 186 21.81 -44.46 -13.58
CA ARG A 186 21.78 -45.21 -14.85
C ARG A 186 22.49 -46.56 -14.71
N LEU A 187 23.66 -46.57 -14.05
CA LEU A 187 24.42 -47.80 -13.78
C LEU A 187 23.66 -48.74 -12.85
N ARG A 188 23.06 -48.23 -11.77
CA ARG A 188 22.21 -49.03 -10.86
C ARG A 188 20.99 -49.63 -11.59
N LYS A 189 20.35 -48.87 -12.48
CA LYS A 189 19.23 -49.39 -13.31
C LYS A 189 19.68 -50.48 -14.28
N ALA A 190 20.86 -50.32 -14.91
CA ALA A 190 21.42 -51.32 -15.82
C ALA A 190 21.77 -52.64 -15.10
N GLN A 191 22.37 -52.54 -13.90
CA GLN A 191 22.67 -53.71 -13.06
C GLN A 191 21.40 -54.44 -12.60
N ALA A 192 20.38 -53.69 -12.16
CA ALA A 192 19.09 -54.27 -11.74
C ALA A 192 18.32 -54.94 -12.90
N ALA A 193 18.47 -54.44 -14.13
CA ALA A 193 17.89 -55.05 -15.33
C ALA A 193 18.63 -56.34 -15.73
N ALA A 194 19.96 -56.38 -15.59
CA ALA A 194 20.77 -57.56 -15.86
C ALA A 194 20.52 -58.70 -14.85
N SER A 195 20.32 -58.36 -13.57
CA SER A 195 20.03 -59.36 -12.52
C SER A 195 18.61 -59.94 -12.58
N ARG A 196 17.67 -59.30 -13.31
CA ARG A 196 16.31 -59.83 -13.56
C ARG A 196 16.20 -60.75 -14.78
N ARG A 197 17.27 -60.87 -15.58
CA ARG A 197 17.34 -61.70 -16.80
C ARG A 197 18.11 -63.02 -16.61
N LYS A 198 18.56 -63.32 -15.40
CA LYS A 198 19.01 -64.65 -14.96
C LYS A 198 17.93 -65.26 -14.10
#